data_AF-A0A973VXJ7-F1
#
_entry.id   AF-A0A973VXJ7-F1
#
_cell.length_a   1.000
_cell.length_b   1.000
_cell.length_c   1.000
_cell.angle_alpha   90.00
_cell.angle_beta   90.00
_cell.angle_gamma   90.00
#
_symmetry.space_group_name_H-M   'P 1'
#
loop_
_entity.id
_entity.type
_entity.pdbx_description
1 polymer ?
#
loop_
_entity_poly.entity_id
_entity_poly.type
_entity_poly.pdbx_seq_one_letter_code
_entity_poly.pdbx_strand_id
1 'polypeptide(L)'
;MTSKLLASLAAIAALSIGAAIAAPVNYKVPEETAAFKPGPNLEVAQNNCTACHSADYIKTQPQGEKFKKDFWQAEVTKMIKVYGAPIDDADVGKIVEYLTATY
;
A
#
# COMPACT_ATOMS: atom_id res chain seq x y z
N MET A 1 -28.00 40.02 -40.03
CA MET A 1 -27.78 38.63 -39.56
C MET A 1 -26.48 38.48 -38.77
N THR A 2 -25.40 39.16 -39.19
CA THR A 2 -24.07 39.20 -38.55
C THR A 2 -24.06 39.68 -37.09
N SER A 3 -24.86 40.69 -36.74
CA SER A 3 -24.91 41.21 -35.36
C SER A 3 -25.53 40.23 -34.34
N LYS A 4 -26.39 39.30 -34.78
CA LYS A 4 -26.97 38.26 -33.91
C LYS A 4 -25.96 37.13 -33.66
N LEU A 5 -25.14 36.79 -34.66
CA LEU A 5 -24.05 35.80 -34.57
C LEU A 5 -22.92 36.23 -33.62
N LEU A 6 -22.57 37.51 -33.59
CA LEU A 6 -21.56 38.07 -32.68
C LEU A 6 -22.02 38.07 -31.21
N ALA A 7 -23.30 38.37 -30.95
CA ALA A 7 -23.88 38.30 -29.61
C ALA A 7 -23.94 36.86 -29.08
N SER A 8 -24.20 35.88 -29.96
CA SER A 8 -24.20 34.46 -29.60
C SER A 8 -22.80 33.91 -29.28
N LEU A 9 -21.74 34.38 -29.96
CA LEU A 9 -20.36 33.96 -29.64
C LEU A 9 -19.88 34.51 -28.29
N ALA A 10 -20.24 35.75 -27.95
CA ALA A 10 -19.86 36.37 -26.68
C ALA A 10 -20.51 35.66 -25.46
N ALA A 11 -21.73 35.14 -25.61
CA ALA A 11 -22.41 34.40 -24.56
C ALA A 11 -21.78 33.02 -24.28
N ILE A 12 -21.24 32.35 -25.30
CA ILE A 12 -20.61 31.02 -25.16
C ILE A 12 -19.23 31.10 -24.48
N ALA A 13 -18.49 32.20 -24.70
CA ALA A 13 -17.20 32.44 -24.05
C ALA A 13 -17.34 32.75 -22.54
N ALA A 14 -18.47 33.30 -22.10
CA ALA A 14 -18.70 33.61 -20.69
C ALA A 14 -19.01 32.37 -19.82
N LEU A 15 -19.55 31.29 -20.40
CA LEU A 15 -19.87 30.06 -19.67
C LEU A 15 -18.66 29.12 -19.46
N SER A 16 -17.52 29.38 -20.09
CA SER A 16 -16.39 28.45 -20.13
C SER A 16 -15.22 28.81 -19.18
N ILE A 17 -15.32 29.90 -18.41
CA ILE A 17 -14.26 30.39 -17.50
C ILE A 17 -14.67 30.27 -16.02
N GLY A 18 -15.48 29.26 -15.68
CA GLY A 18 -15.65 28.85 -14.29
C GLY A 18 -14.59 27.82 -13.92
N ALA A 19 -13.42 28.23 -13.44
CA ALA A 19 -12.49 27.29 -12.84
C ALA A 19 -13.20 26.63 -11.64
N ALA A 20 -13.40 25.31 -11.68
CA ALA A 20 -13.98 24.58 -10.56
C ALA A 20 -12.98 24.64 -9.38
N ILE A 21 -13.24 25.52 -8.42
CA ILE A 21 -12.44 25.65 -7.20
C ILE A 21 -12.94 24.60 -6.20
N ALA A 22 -12.41 23.38 -6.31
CA ALA A 22 -12.60 22.36 -5.29
C ALA A 22 -11.56 22.55 -4.18
N ALA A 23 -12.02 22.89 -2.97
CA ALA A 23 -11.15 22.92 -1.80
C ALA A 23 -10.84 21.48 -1.34
N PRO A 24 -9.61 21.20 -0.83
CA PRO A 24 -9.30 19.89 -0.30
C PRO A 24 -10.15 19.60 0.94
N VAL A 25 -10.78 18.42 0.96
CA VAL A 25 -11.43 17.91 2.18
C VAL A 25 -10.34 17.36 3.08
N ASN A 26 -10.22 17.91 4.29
CA ASN A 26 -9.35 17.36 5.31
C ASN A 26 -10.14 16.32 6.12
N TYR A 27 -9.68 15.07 6.08
CA TYR A 27 -10.22 13.97 6.88
C TYR A 27 -9.16 13.49 7.85
N LYS A 28 -9.49 13.46 9.14
CA LYS A 28 -8.60 12.88 10.16
C LYS A 28 -8.70 11.36 10.08
N VAL A 29 -7.65 10.72 9.56
CA VAL A 29 -7.51 9.26 9.58
C VAL A 29 -7.19 8.76 10.99
N PRO A 30 -7.65 7.55 11.37
CA PRO A 30 -7.21 6.89 12.59
C PRO A 30 -5.68 6.68 12.61
N GLU A 31 -5.11 6.50 13.80
CA GLU A 31 -3.70 6.11 13.91
C GLU A 31 -3.48 4.68 13.42
N GLU A 32 -2.32 4.46 12.80
CA GLU A 32 -1.85 3.13 12.40
C GLU A 32 -1.51 2.31 13.65
N THR A 33 -2.23 1.20 13.87
CA THR A 33 -2.09 0.34 15.07
C THR A 33 -1.62 -1.08 14.75
N ALA A 34 -1.19 -1.31 13.52
CA ALA A 34 -0.82 -2.63 13.02
C ALA A 34 0.49 -3.14 13.65
N ALA A 35 0.39 -3.99 14.68
CA ALA A 35 1.55 -4.65 15.30
C ALA A 35 1.75 -6.12 14.86
N PHE A 36 2.99 -6.54 14.62
CA PHE A 36 3.35 -7.94 14.39
C PHE A 36 2.97 -8.83 15.60
N LYS A 37 2.55 -10.08 15.34
CA LYS A 37 2.24 -11.04 16.40
C LYS A 37 3.52 -11.51 17.11
N PRO A 38 3.50 -11.76 18.43
CA PRO A 38 4.62 -12.37 19.13
C PRO A 38 5.01 -13.73 18.53
N GLY A 39 6.31 -14.01 18.40
CA GLY A 39 6.80 -15.25 17.81
C GLY A 39 8.34 -15.31 17.72
N PRO A 40 8.90 -16.45 17.28
CA PRO A 40 10.34 -16.60 17.07
C PRO A 40 10.84 -15.62 16.02
N ASN A 41 12.05 -15.06 16.16
CA ASN A 41 12.63 -14.12 15.19
C ASN A 41 11.80 -12.86 14.88
N LEU A 42 10.87 -12.47 15.77
CA LEU A 42 10.00 -11.29 15.59
C LEU A 42 10.79 -10.03 15.22
N GLU A 43 11.88 -9.76 15.93
CA GLU A 43 12.70 -8.55 15.71
C GLU A 43 13.30 -8.52 14.30
N VAL A 44 13.70 -9.68 13.76
CA VAL A 44 14.21 -9.78 12.38
C VAL A 44 13.12 -9.41 11.37
N ALA A 45 11.89 -9.88 11.58
CA ALA A 45 10.76 -9.53 10.72
C ALA A 45 10.38 -8.04 10.85
N GLN A 46 10.37 -7.49 12.06
CA GLN A 46 10.07 -6.08 12.28
C GLN A 46 11.10 -5.15 11.60
N ASN A 47 12.39 -5.48 11.69
CA ASN A 47 13.46 -4.68 11.10
C ASN A 47 13.44 -4.71 9.56
N ASN A 48 12.97 -5.80 8.95
CA ASN A 48 13.02 -6.00 7.50
C ASN A 48 11.69 -5.73 6.77
N CYS A 49 10.53 -5.86 7.44
CA CYS A 49 9.22 -5.86 6.77
C CYS A 49 8.36 -4.61 7.04
N THR A 50 8.86 -3.62 7.77
CA THR A 50 8.11 -2.40 8.13
C THR A 50 8.46 -1.17 7.28
N ALA A 51 9.51 -1.26 6.45
CA ALA A 51 10.03 -0.11 5.72
C ALA A 51 9.10 0.40 4.60
N CYS A 52 8.25 -0.47 4.04
CA CYS A 52 7.47 -0.15 2.83
C CYS A 52 5.95 -0.17 3.01
N HIS A 53 5.43 -0.93 3.99
CA HIS A 53 3.99 -1.06 4.23
C HIS A 53 3.71 -1.45 5.69
N SER A 54 2.44 -1.31 6.12
CA SER A 54 2.02 -1.72 7.46
C SER A 54 2.08 -3.24 7.65
N ALA A 55 2.04 -3.68 8.91
CA ALA A 55 1.98 -5.10 9.26
C ALA A 55 0.64 -5.77 8.84
N ASP A 56 -0.38 -5.00 8.47
CA ASP A 56 -1.68 -5.54 8.08
C ASP A 56 -1.59 -6.38 6.80
N TYR A 57 -0.69 -6.03 5.89
CA TYR A 57 -0.42 -6.81 4.69
C TYR A 57 0.00 -8.25 5.00
N ILE A 58 0.68 -8.48 6.14
CA ILE A 58 1.05 -9.81 6.60
C ILE A 58 -0.11 -10.45 7.37
N LYS A 59 -0.77 -9.69 8.26
CA LYS A 59 -1.88 -10.20 9.09
C LYS A 59 -3.08 -10.68 8.28
N THR A 60 -3.32 -10.08 7.13
CA THR A 60 -4.50 -10.33 6.30
C THR A 60 -4.24 -11.36 5.19
N GLN A 61 -3.04 -11.94 5.13
CA GLN A 61 -2.79 -13.04 4.21
C GLN A 61 -3.68 -14.24 4.52
N PRO A 62 -4.02 -15.05 3.51
CA PRO A 62 -4.79 -16.27 3.71
C PRO A 62 -4.15 -17.20 4.76
N GLN A 63 -4.98 -17.74 5.65
CA GLN A 63 -4.55 -18.64 6.72
C GLN A 63 -4.94 -20.10 6.43
N GLY A 64 -4.21 -21.05 7.01
CA GLY A 64 -4.50 -22.48 6.95
C GLY A 64 -3.29 -23.32 6.54
N GLU A 65 -3.46 -24.63 6.48
CA GLU A 65 -2.36 -25.59 6.27
C GLU A 65 -1.62 -25.40 4.93
N LYS A 66 -2.31 -24.89 3.91
CA LYS A 66 -1.72 -24.62 2.59
C LYS A 66 -0.90 -23.32 2.53
N PHE A 67 -1.00 -22.44 3.52
CA PHE A 67 -0.33 -21.13 3.55
C PHE A 67 0.75 -21.10 4.63
N LYS A 68 1.73 -22.00 4.48
CA LYS A 68 2.83 -22.18 5.42
C LYS A 68 4.16 -21.84 4.75
N LYS A 69 5.18 -22.68 4.92
CA LYS A 69 6.56 -22.35 4.55
C LYS A 69 6.71 -21.91 3.10
N ASP A 70 6.19 -22.67 2.15
CA ASP A 70 6.37 -22.39 0.72
C ASP A 70 5.66 -21.10 0.30
N PHE A 71 4.49 -20.83 0.88
CA PHE A 71 3.76 -19.59 0.67
C PHE A 71 4.55 -18.38 1.18
N TRP A 72 5.02 -18.43 2.43
CA TRP A 72 5.78 -17.33 3.01
C TRP A 72 7.16 -17.16 2.37
N GLN A 73 7.81 -18.24 1.94
CA GLN A 73 9.02 -18.17 1.14
C GLN A 73 8.77 -17.43 -0.18
N ALA A 74 7.67 -17.72 -0.86
CA ALA A 74 7.31 -17.03 -2.09
C ALA A 74 7.05 -15.53 -1.86
N GLU A 75 6.31 -15.16 -0.81
CA GLU A 75 6.05 -13.76 -0.49
C GLU A 75 7.34 -13.01 -0.12
N VAL A 76 8.20 -13.56 0.74
CA VAL A 76 9.49 -12.93 1.07
C VAL A 76 10.37 -12.79 -0.18
N THR A 77 10.43 -13.83 -1.02
CA THR A 77 11.18 -13.80 -2.28
C THR A 77 10.65 -12.72 -3.21
N LYS A 78 9.32 -12.55 -3.29
CA LYS A 78 8.68 -11.49 -4.07
C LYS A 78 9.06 -10.11 -3.56
N MET A 79 9.07 -9.89 -2.23
CA MET A 79 9.50 -8.60 -1.67
C MET A 79 10.93 -8.25 -2.08
N ILE A 80 11.83 -9.23 -2.07
CA ILE A 80 13.23 -9.04 -2.44
C ILE A 80 13.38 -8.83 -3.96
N LYS A 81 12.83 -9.72 -4.78
CA LYS A 81 13.13 -9.77 -6.22
C LYS A 81 12.27 -8.84 -7.07
N VAL A 82 11.03 -8.60 -6.67
CA VAL A 82 10.08 -7.76 -7.43
C VAL A 82 10.01 -6.35 -6.86
N TYR A 83 9.98 -6.21 -5.54
CA TYR A 83 9.85 -4.90 -4.88
C TYR A 83 11.18 -4.32 -4.38
N GLY A 84 12.27 -5.09 -4.46
CA GLY A 84 13.61 -4.59 -4.13
C GLY A 84 13.86 -4.40 -2.64
N ALA A 85 13.15 -5.12 -1.76
CA ALA A 85 13.39 -5.07 -0.34
C ALA A 85 14.84 -5.49 -0.01
N PRO A 86 15.64 -4.65 0.69
CA PRO A 86 17.04 -4.92 0.96
C PRO A 86 17.20 -5.85 2.16
N ILE A 87 16.77 -7.11 2.02
CA ILE A 87 16.83 -8.14 3.05
C ILE A 87 18.09 -8.98 2.83
N ASP A 88 18.92 -9.13 3.85
CA ASP A 88 20.09 -10.02 3.81
C ASP A 88 19.69 -11.50 3.71
N ASP A 89 20.42 -12.27 2.90
CA ASP A 89 20.16 -13.69 2.69
C ASP A 89 20.16 -14.51 4.01
N ALA A 90 20.95 -14.08 5.00
CA ALA A 90 21.03 -14.70 6.32
C ALA A 90 19.76 -14.55 7.16
N ASP A 91 18.90 -13.58 6.84
CA ASP A 91 17.66 -13.29 7.58
C ASP A 91 16.42 -13.85 6.88
N VAL A 92 16.49 -14.18 5.59
CA VAL A 92 15.38 -14.76 4.82
C VAL A 92 14.79 -15.99 5.52
N GLY A 93 15.64 -16.93 5.92
CA GLY A 93 15.19 -18.15 6.60
C GLY A 93 14.46 -17.87 7.92
N LYS A 94 14.97 -16.91 8.71
CA LYS A 94 14.40 -16.53 10.01
C LYS A 94 13.04 -15.85 9.85
N ILE A 95 12.90 -15.01 8.83
CA ILE A 95 11.63 -14.33 8.51
C ILE A 95 10.59 -15.36 8.07
N VAL A 96 10.95 -16.29 7.17
CA VAL A 96 10.01 -17.34 6.73
C VAL A 96 9.60 -18.25 7.89
N GLU A 97 10.54 -18.60 8.77
CA GLU A 97 10.25 -19.38 9.98
C GLU A 97 9.24 -18.64 10.89
N TYR A 98 9.50 -17.37 11.19
CA TYR A 98 8.60 -16.53 11.98
C TYR A 98 7.19 -16.50 11.38
N LEU A 99 7.08 -16.17 10.10
CA LEU A 99 5.80 -16.02 9.42
C LEU A 99 5.03 -17.34 9.41
N THR A 100 5.71 -18.46 9.15
CA THR A 100 5.10 -19.79 9.13
C THR A 100 4.60 -20.25 10.50
N ALA A 101 5.36 -19.95 11.56
CA ALA A 101 5.01 -20.32 12.93
C ALA A 101 3.86 -19.46 13.49
N THR A 102 3.72 -18.22 13.00
CA THR A 102 2.89 -17.19 13.64
C THR A 102 1.60 -16.86 12.87
N TYR A 103 1.58 -17.08 11.56
CA TYR A 103 0.47 -16.78 10.65
C TYR A 103 0.01 -18.02 9.88
#